data_AF-A0A8B9UU70-F1
#
_entry.id   AF-A0A8B9UU70-F1
#
_cell.length_a   1.000
_cell.length_b   1.000
_cell.length_c   1.000
_cell.angle_alpha   90.00
_cell.angle_beta   90.00
_cell.angle_gamma   90.00
#
_symmetry.space_group_name_H-M   'P 1'
#
loop_
_entity.id
_entity.type
_entity.pdbx_description
1 polymer ?
#
loop_
_entity_poly.entity_id
_entity_poly.type
_entity_poly.pdbx_seq_one_letter_code
_entity_poly.pdbx_strand_id
1 'polypeptide(L)'
;MVEASRLHNPTLDRADTCSSVAIKRRGSPARSTAARPPAAEMVPTTSLLLLLGLALLAPGLSADQCVLTGRWINDLGSDVTIGAVNSNGEFAGTFHTAVMTPTKDIKISPLVGTQHNNTQPTFGFTVNWNFTDSTTVFTGQCFVDIEGKEILKGMWLLQSHVNSIKDDWKATKVGTDTFTRRPEVME
;
A
#
# COMPACT_ATOMS: atom_id res chain seq x y z
N MET A 1 -4.09 -17.95 -26.39
CA MET A 1 -5.05 -19.05 -26.11
C MET A 1 -5.25 -19.03 -24.61
N VAL A 2 -6.38 -18.50 -24.14
CA VAL A 2 -6.68 -18.37 -22.71
C VAL A 2 -7.64 -19.50 -22.36
N GLU A 3 -7.27 -20.35 -21.41
CA GLU A 3 -8.13 -21.42 -20.90
C GLU A 3 -8.67 -21.03 -19.53
N ALA A 4 -10.00 -21.17 -19.39
CA ALA A 4 -10.79 -20.70 -18.28
C ALA A 4 -10.69 -21.61 -17.05
N SER A 5 -10.65 -20.98 -15.88
CA SER A 5 -10.51 -21.57 -14.56
C SER A 5 -11.70 -22.48 -14.16
N ARG A 6 -11.40 -23.60 -13.50
CA ARG A 6 -12.36 -24.35 -12.68
C ARG A 6 -12.40 -23.77 -11.26
N LEU A 7 -13.60 -23.44 -10.79
CA LEU A 7 -13.89 -23.01 -9.42
C LEU A 7 -13.74 -24.18 -8.42
N HIS A 8 -13.08 -23.93 -7.29
CA HIS A 8 -13.09 -24.77 -6.09
C HIS A 8 -13.66 -23.97 -4.91
N ASN A 9 -14.56 -24.60 -4.16
CA ASN A 9 -15.24 -24.08 -2.97
C ASN A 9 -14.58 -24.69 -1.72
N PRO A 10 -14.13 -23.93 -0.70
CA PRO A 10 -13.64 -24.51 0.53
C PRO A 10 -14.70 -24.48 1.64
N THR A 11 -15.06 -25.66 2.15
CA THR A 11 -15.76 -25.81 3.42
C THR A 11 -14.78 -25.84 4.60
N LEU A 12 -15.25 -25.19 5.65
CA LEU A 12 -14.74 -24.93 6.99
C LEU A 12 -14.57 -26.21 7.84
N ASP A 13 -13.47 -26.34 8.59
CA ASP A 13 -13.38 -27.11 9.86
C ASP A 13 -12.21 -26.54 10.69
N ARG A 14 -12.46 -25.78 11.78
CA ARG A 14 -12.81 -26.16 13.17
C ARG A 14 -11.59 -26.64 13.97
N ALA A 15 -11.19 -25.78 14.90
CA ALA A 15 -10.11 -25.99 15.87
C ALA A 15 -10.64 -26.68 17.13
N ASP A 16 -9.96 -27.74 17.58
CA ASP A 16 -10.16 -28.33 18.90
C ASP A 16 -9.02 -27.92 19.84
N THR A 17 -9.41 -27.36 20.98
CA THR A 17 -8.55 -26.97 22.10
C THR A 17 -8.60 -28.08 23.15
N CYS A 18 -7.43 -28.54 23.61
CA CYS A 18 -7.33 -29.50 24.71
C CYS A 18 -7.07 -28.73 26.02
N SER A 19 -7.97 -28.89 27.00
CA SER A 19 -7.90 -28.27 28.32
C SER A 19 -7.41 -29.29 29.36
N SER A 20 -6.35 -28.96 30.09
CA SER A 20 -5.77 -29.84 31.13
C SER A 20 -6.33 -29.50 32.51
N VAL A 21 -6.85 -30.53 33.19
CA VAL A 21 -7.42 -30.49 34.55
C VAL A 21 -6.30 -30.39 35.60
N ALA A 22 -6.42 -29.44 36.53
CA ALA A 22 -5.54 -29.27 37.68
C ALA A 22 -5.96 -30.18 38.86
N ILE A 23 -5.04 -31.02 39.35
CA ILE A 23 -5.23 -31.83 40.57
C ILE A 23 -4.46 -31.20 41.73
N LYS A 24 -5.22 -30.77 42.75
CA LYS A 24 -4.74 -30.18 44.01
C LYS A 24 -4.34 -31.28 44.98
N ARG A 25 -3.06 -31.36 45.38
CA ARG A 25 -2.61 -32.20 46.51
C ARG A 25 -2.25 -31.34 47.71
N ARG A 26 -2.77 -31.75 48.87
CA ARG A 26 -2.67 -31.12 50.19
C ARG A 26 -1.39 -31.61 50.91
N GLY A 27 -0.71 -30.72 51.62
CA GLY A 27 0.61 -30.95 52.21
C GLY A 27 0.64 -31.61 53.59
N SER A 28 1.87 -31.85 54.05
CA SER A 28 2.28 -32.14 55.43
C SER A 28 3.75 -31.70 55.66
N PRO A 29 4.21 -31.45 56.90
CA PRO A 29 5.14 -30.36 57.18
C PRO A 29 6.61 -30.75 57.50
N ALA A 30 7.45 -29.72 57.30
CA ALA A 30 8.70 -29.31 57.98
C ALA A 30 9.89 -30.28 58.15
N ARG A 31 11.02 -29.91 57.53
CA ARG A 31 12.35 -30.06 58.13
C ARG A 31 13.24 -28.87 57.79
N SER A 32 13.71 -28.19 58.83
CA SER A 32 14.69 -27.10 58.78
C SER A 32 16.09 -27.66 58.53
N THR A 33 16.74 -27.19 57.47
CA THR A 33 18.20 -27.23 57.31
C THR A 33 18.65 -25.92 56.69
N ALA A 34 19.53 -25.20 57.40
CA ALA A 34 20.18 -24.00 56.91
C ALA A 34 21.25 -24.32 55.85
N ALA A 35 21.53 -23.31 55.01
CA ALA A 35 22.72 -23.07 54.19
C ALA A 35 22.82 -23.66 52.77
N ARG A 36 22.66 -22.79 51.76
CA ARG A 36 23.75 -22.26 50.88
C ARG A 36 23.16 -21.15 49.98
N PRO A 37 23.84 -20.01 49.74
CA PRO A 37 23.36 -19.03 48.77
C PRO A 37 23.45 -19.63 47.35
N PRO A 38 22.49 -19.34 46.45
CA PRO A 38 22.65 -19.69 45.05
C PRO A 38 23.84 -18.91 44.48
N ALA A 39 24.72 -19.61 43.78
CA ALA A 39 25.67 -18.94 42.89
C ALA A 39 24.83 -18.09 41.93
N ALA A 40 25.11 -16.78 41.87
CA ALA A 40 24.55 -15.94 40.84
C ALA A 40 24.94 -16.55 39.49
N GLU A 41 23.97 -17.02 38.72
CA GLU A 41 24.17 -17.28 37.31
C GLU A 41 24.44 -15.93 36.66
N MET A 42 25.73 -15.62 36.55
CA MET A 42 26.22 -14.51 35.77
C MET A 42 25.95 -14.88 34.32
N VAL A 43 24.81 -14.41 33.79
CA VAL A 43 24.62 -14.37 32.34
C VAL A 43 25.86 -13.68 31.78
N PRO A 44 26.67 -14.36 30.95
CA PRO A 44 27.90 -13.77 30.45
C PRO A 44 27.52 -12.46 29.77
N THR A 45 28.07 -11.34 30.23
CA THR A 45 27.83 -10.00 29.67
C THR A 45 28.08 -9.98 28.16
N THR A 46 28.94 -10.88 27.69
CA THR A 46 29.22 -11.15 26.28
C THR A 46 27.99 -11.66 25.51
N SER A 47 27.14 -12.51 26.08
CA SER A 47 25.92 -13.01 25.41
C SER A 47 24.86 -11.92 25.26
N LEU A 48 24.71 -11.05 26.27
CA LEU A 48 23.77 -9.92 26.21
C LEU A 48 24.26 -8.85 25.21
N LEU A 49 25.56 -8.57 25.17
CA LEU A 49 26.17 -7.65 24.20
C LEU A 49 26.10 -8.19 22.76
N LEU A 50 26.21 -9.51 22.56
CA LEU A 50 26.06 -10.13 21.24
C LEU A 50 24.62 -10.03 20.72
N LEU A 51 23.63 -10.24 21.60
CA LEU A 51 22.20 -10.10 21.29
C LEU A 51 21.82 -8.63 21.00
N LEU A 52 22.35 -7.66 21.75
CA LEU A 52 22.17 -6.23 21.45
C LEU A 52 22.87 -5.82 20.14
N GLY A 53 24.05 -6.36 19.85
CA GLY A 53 24.78 -6.09 18.61
C GLY A 53 24.05 -6.61 17.36
N LEU A 54 23.41 -7.79 17.45
CA LEU A 54 22.58 -8.34 16.37
C LEU A 54 21.32 -7.50 16.11
N ALA A 55 20.72 -6.90 17.13
CA ALA A 55 19.55 -6.03 16.98
C ALA A 55 19.87 -4.68 16.32
N LEU A 56 21.10 -4.18 16.48
CA LEU A 56 21.59 -2.93 15.86
C LEU A 56 22.09 -3.12 14.41
N LEU A 57 22.25 -4.38 13.97
CA LEU A 57 22.71 -4.76 12.63
C LEU A 57 21.60 -5.32 11.75
N ALA A 58 20.34 -5.31 12.21
CA ALA A 58 19.22 -5.49 11.32
C ALA A 58 19.04 -4.18 10.54
N PRO A 59 19.48 -4.07 9.26
CA PRO A 59 18.88 -3.06 8.41
C PRO A 59 17.38 -3.28 8.54
N GLY A 60 16.64 -2.23 8.90
CA GLY A 60 15.20 -2.27 8.80
C GLY A 60 14.90 -2.71 7.38
N LEU A 61 14.44 -3.96 7.21
CA LEU A 61 13.83 -4.43 5.99
C LEU A 61 12.54 -3.61 5.87
N SER A 62 12.69 -2.34 5.49
CA SER A 62 11.60 -1.59 4.90
C SER A 62 11.27 -2.43 3.68
N ALA A 63 10.20 -3.20 3.75
CA ALA A 63 9.74 -3.94 2.59
C ALA A 63 9.65 -2.92 1.46
N ASP A 64 10.28 -3.20 0.31
CA ASP A 64 10.23 -2.39 -0.91
C ASP A 64 8.80 -2.40 -1.49
N GLN A 65 7.83 -2.00 -0.67
CA GLN A 65 6.42 -2.08 -0.89
C GLN A 65 5.88 -0.67 -1.14
N CYS A 66 5.31 -0.51 -2.32
CA CYS A 66 4.70 0.71 -2.81
C CYS A 66 3.18 0.53 -2.76
N VAL A 67 2.50 1.39 -2.00
CA VAL A 67 1.08 1.32 -1.69
C VAL A 67 0.35 2.49 -2.33
N LEU A 68 -0.55 2.25 -3.29
CA LEU A 68 -1.27 3.33 -3.96
C LEU A 68 -2.19 4.15 -3.05
N THR A 69 -2.83 3.52 -2.05
CA THR A 69 -3.75 4.20 -1.11
C THR A 69 -3.08 5.42 -0.49
N GLY A 70 -3.74 6.57 -0.52
CA GLY A 70 -3.26 7.81 0.10
C GLY A 70 -3.31 9.02 -0.83
N ARG A 71 -2.62 10.09 -0.42
CA ARG A 71 -2.56 11.37 -1.14
C ARG A 71 -1.26 11.51 -1.91
N TRP A 72 -1.38 11.96 -3.14
CA TRP A 72 -0.29 12.13 -4.09
C TRP A 72 -0.36 13.52 -4.71
N ILE A 73 0.79 14.02 -5.13
CA ILE A 73 0.92 15.23 -5.94
C ILE A 73 1.81 14.92 -7.14
N ASN A 74 1.45 15.39 -8.33
CA ASN A 74 2.32 15.27 -9.51
C ASN A 74 3.26 16.48 -9.67
N ASP A 75 4.17 16.35 -10.61
CA ASP A 75 5.12 17.37 -11.05
C ASP A 75 4.48 18.64 -11.63
N LEU A 76 3.19 18.59 -11.98
CA LEU A 76 2.37 19.74 -12.39
C LEU A 76 1.61 20.39 -11.22
N GLY A 77 1.72 19.84 -10.00
CA GLY A 77 1.01 20.31 -8.81
C GLY A 77 -0.44 19.80 -8.67
N SER A 78 -0.87 18.86 -9.51
CA SER A 78 -2.19 18.23 -9.43
C SER A 78 -2.26 17.25 -8.27
N ASP A 79 -3.39 17.25 -7.59
CA ASP A 79 -3.64 16.47 -6.38
C ASP A 79 -4.48 15.23 -6.66
N VAL A 80 -4.02 14.09 -6.16
CA VAL A 80 -4.70 12.81 -6.33
C VAL A 80 -4.89 12.16 -4.96
N THR A 81 -6.10 11.68 -4.69
CA THR A 81 -6.39 10.87 -3.52
C THR A 81 -6.90 9.51 -3.99
N ILE A 82 -6.18 8.45 -3.64
CA ILE A 82 -6.55 7.07 -3.95
C ILE A 82 -7.07 6.43 -2.66
N GLY A 83 -8.29 5.92 -2.71
CA GLY A 83 -8.92 5.20 -1.61
C GLY A 83 -8.32 3.81 -1.38
N ALA A 84 -8.93 3.07 -0.46
CA ALA A 84 -8.50 1.70 -0.17
C ALA A 84 -8.60 0.81 -1.42
N VAL A 85 -7.55 0.03 -1.66
CA VAL A 85 -7.51 -1.00 -2.70
C VAL A 85 -8.17 -2.27 -2.15
N ASN A 86 -9.14 -2.83 -2.88
CA ASN A 86 -9.82 -4.06 -2.46
C ASN A 86 -9.02 -5.33 -2.82
N SER A 87 -9.54 -6.51 -2.47
CA SER A 87 -8.87 -7.80 -2.74
C SER A 87 -8.68 -8.12 -4.22
N ASN A 88 -9.44 -7.47 -5.11
CA ASN A 88 -9.32 -7.62 -6.56
C ASN A 88 -8.33 -6.61 -7.16
N GLY A 89 -7.70 -5.77 -6.33
CA GLY A 89 -6.82 -4.69 -6.78
C GLY A 89 -7.58 -3.45 -7.25
N GLU A 90 -8.91 -3.39 -7.13
CA GLU A 90 -9.71 -2.24 -7.57
C GLU A 90 -9.67 -1.12 -6.53
N PHE A 91 -9.68 0.12 -7.00
CA PHE A 91 -9.74 1.30 -6.15
C PHE A 91 -10.55 2.43 -6.80
N ALA A 92 -11.05 3.32 -5.95
CA ALA A 92 -11.68 4.57 -6.35
C ALA A 92 -10.97 5.74 -5.67
N GLY A 93 -11.18 6.96 -6.19
CA GLY A 93 -10.53 8.14 -5.64
C GLY A 93 -11.01 9.43 -6.29
N THR A 94 -10.21 10.47 -6.11
CA THR A 94 -10.45 11.79 -6.69
C THR A 94 -9.19 12.40 -7.27
N PHE A 95 -9.34 13.13 -8.37
CA PHE A 95 -8.30 13.90 -9.05
C PHE A 95 -8.68 15.38 -9.07
N HIS A 96 -7.76 16.24 -8.66
CA HIS A 96 -7.88 17.69 -8.74
C HIS A 96 -6.69 18.25 -9.53
N THR A 97 -6.93 18.61 -10.80
CA THR A 97 -5.87 19.11 -11.67
C THR A 97 -5.44 20.52 -11.27
N ALA A 98 -4.14 20.81 -11.32
CA ALA A 98 -3.61 22.17 -11.19
C ALA A 98 -3.55 22.90 -12.54
N VAL A 99 -3.70 22.18 -13.65
CA VAL A 99 -3.61 22.72 -15.00
C VAL A 99 -4.91 22.52 -15.76
N MET A 100 -5.41 23.59 -16.37
CA MET A 100 -6.48 23.55 -17.37
C MET A 100 -6.36 24.75 -18.31
N THR A 101 -7.01 24.66 -19.47
CA THR A 101 -7.31 25.81 -20.33
C THR A 101 -7.99 26.93 -19.53
N PRO A 102 -7.61 28.22 -19.69
CA PRO A 102 -7.97 29.31 -18.76
C PRO A 102 -9.46 29.62 -18.58
N THR A 103 -10.35 28.99 -19.36
CA THR A 103 -11.75 29.40 -19.52
C THR A 103 -12.74 28.58 -18.68
N LYS A 104 -12.27 27.67 -17.84
CA LYS A 104 -13.14 26.73 -17.11
C LYS A 104 -12.79 26.68 -15.62
N ASP A 105 -13.82 26.58 -14.80
CA ASP A 105 -13.68 26.33 -13.37
C ASP A 105 -13.26 24.87 -13.14
N ILE A 106 -12.06 24.67 -12.59
CA ILE A 106 -11.56 23.35 -12.22
C ILE A 106 -12.42 22.79 -11.08
N LYS A 107 -12.87 21.54 -11.22
CA LYS A 107 -13.59 20.80 -10.18
C LYS A 107 -12.91 19.47 -9.89
N ILE A 108 -13.00 19.03 -8.64
CA ILE A 108 -12.59 17.68 -8.26
C ILE A 108 -13.37 16.67 -9.10
N SER A 109 -12.66 15.70 -9.68
CA SER A 109 -13.18 14.70 -10.60
C SER A 109 -12.95 13.28 -10.07
N PRO A 110 -13.90 12.35 -10.19
CA PRO A 110 -13.73 10.98 -9.72
C PRO A 110 -12.71 10.22 -10.55
N LEU A 111 -12.01 9.28 -9.90
CA LEU A 111 -11.22 8.26 -10.59
C LEU A 111 -11.57 6.86 -10.09
N VAL A 112 -11.42 5.88 -10.98
CA VAL A 112 -11.52 4.44 -10.68
C VAL A 112 -10.42 3.69 -11.42
N GLY A 113 -9.86 2.66 -10.80
CA GLY A 113 -8.74 1.94 -11.36
C GLY A 113 -8.48 0.58 -10.73
N THR A 114 -7.43 -0.06 -11.21
CA THR A 114 -6.93 -1.33 -10.70
C THR A 114 -5.41 -1.34 -10.58
N GLN A 115 -4.89 -2.17 -9.69
CA GLN A 115 -3.47 -2.46 -9.56
C GLN A 115 -3.23 -3.97 -9.47
N HIS A 116 -2.01 -4.39 -9.78
CA HIS A 116 -1.56 -5.76 -9.52
C HIS A 116 -1.20 -5.98 -8.05
N ASN A 117 -1.20 -7.24 -7.61
CA ASN A 117 -0.82 -7.63 -6.25
C ASN A 117 0.68 -7.97 -6.16
N ASN A 118 1.52 -6.94 -6.33
CA ASN A 118 2.98 -7.03 -6.23
C ASN A 118 3.50 -5.96 -5.27
N THR A 119 4.76 -6.06 -4.83
CA THR A 119 5.37 -5.05 -3.94
C THR A 119 5.56 -3.70 -4.62
N GLN A 120 5.85 -3.67 -5.93
CA GLN A 120 5.96 -2.44 -6.73
C GLN A 120 4.99 -2.53 -7.93
N PRO A 121 3.68 -2.37 -7.68
CA PRO A 121 2.65 -2.79 -8.63
C PRO A 121 2.56 -1.87 -9.85
N THR A 122 2.24 -2.48 -11.00
CA THR A 122 1.68 -1.72 -12.12
C THR A 122 0.20 -1.45 -11.87
N PHE A 123 -0.28 -0.31 -12.35
CA PHE A 123 -1.64 0.15 -12.12
C PHE A 123 -2.18 0.89 -13.35
N GLY A 124 -3.49 1.03 -13.40
CA GLY A 124 -4.15 1.95 -14.30
C GLY A 124 -5.42 2.52 -13.69
N PHE A 125 -5.75 3.76 -14.01
CA PHE A 125 -7.00 4.38 -13.57
C PHE A 125 -7.55 5.34 -14.62
N THR A 126 -8.86 5.53 -14.58
CA THR A 126 -9.60 6.46 -15.45
C THR A 126 -10.11 7.62 -14.61
N VAL A 127 -9.93 8.85 -15.09
CA VAL A 127 -10.50 10.08 -14.55
C VAL A 127 -11.62 10.54 -15.47
N ASN A 128 -12.83 10.65 -14.93
CA ASN A 128 -13.97 11.25 -15.64
C ASN A 128 -14.13 12.70 -15.19
N TRP A 129 -13.86 13.66 -16.09
CA TRP A 129 -13.75 15.07 -15.70
C TRP A 129 -15.11 15.71 -15.44
N ASN A 130 -15.31 16.28 -14.24
CA ASN A 130 -16.60 16.87 -13.83
C ASN A 130 -16.89 18.27 -14.42
N PHE A 131 -16.00 18.80 -15.26
CA PHE A 131 -16.05 20.16 -15.80
C PHE A 131 -15.81 20.24 -17.32
N THR A 132 -15.54 19.10 -17.97
CA THR A 132 -15.32 18.96 -19.41
C THR A 132 -15.90 17.64 -19.89
N ASP A 133 -16.33 17.58 -21.15
CA ASP A 133 -16.64 16.31 -21.83
C ASP A 133 -15.34 15.65 -22.29
N SER A 134 -14.51 15.24 -21.34
CA SER A 134 -13.26 14.54 -21.64
C SER A 134 -13.02 13.43 -20.64
N THR A 135 -12.11 12.52 -20.97
CA THR A 135 -11.69 11.44 -20.09
C THR A 135 -10.18 11.28 -20.19
N THR A 136 -9.51 11.08 -19.06
CA THR A 136 -8.09 10.74 -19.05
C THR A 136 -7.89 9.36 -18.47
N VAL A 137 -7.10 8.53 -19.14
CA VAL A 137 -6.61 7.27 -18.58
C VAL A 137 -5.14 7.41 -18.22
N PHE A 138 -4.75 6.85 -17.09
CA PHE A 138 -3.37 6.75 -16.62
C PHE A 138 -2.99 5.28 -16.56
N THR A 139 -1.75 4.97 -16.93
CA THR A 139 -1.12 3.67 -16.69
C THR A 139 0.31 3.89 -16.24
N GLY A 140 0.77 3.09 -15.28
CA GLY A 140 2.07 3.30 -14.68
C GLY A 140 2.51 2.19 -13.74
N GLN A 141 3.59 2.48 -13.02
CA GLN A 141 4.14 1.61 -12.00
C GLN A 141 4.50 2.42 -10.75
N CYS A 142 4.23 1.83 -9.60
CA CYS A 142 4.60 2.32 -8.28
C CYS A 142 5.98 1.77 -7.93
N PHE A 143 6.96 2.64 -7.69
CA PHE A 143 8.33 2.29 -7.32
C PHE A 143 8.65 2.73 -5.90
N VAL A 144 9.56 2.03 -5.23
CA VAL A 144 10.24 2.51 -4.03
C VAL A 144 11.69 2.80 -4.41
N ASP A 145 12.15 4.04 -4.19
CA ASP A 145 13.53 4.42 -4.49
C ASP A 145 14.52 3.94 -3.42
N ILE A 146 15.81 4.21 -3.64
CA ILE A 146 16.89 3.81 -2.72
C ILE A 146 16.79 4.47 -1.34
N GLU A 147 16.02 5.55 -1.20
CA GLU A 147 15.76 6.26 0.05
C GLU A 147 14.46 5.78 0.72
N GLY A 148 13.77 4.79 0.13
CA GLY A 148 12.50 4.27 0.62
C GLY A 148 11.29 5.13 0.22
N LYS A 149 11.44 6.09 -0.72
CA LYS A 149 10.34 6.96 -1.15
C LYS A 149 9.54 6.31 -2.26
N GLU A 150 8.22 6.34 -2.09
CA GLU A 150 7.29 5.83 -3.09
C GLU A 150 7.07 6.85 -4.22
N ILE A 151 7.12 6.38 -5.47
CA ILE A 151 6.99 7.18 -6.68
C ILE A 151 6.05 6.47 -7.64
N LEU A 152 4.97 7.13 -8.08
CA LEU A 152 4.18 6.65 -9.22
C LEU A 152 4.74 7.26 -10.49
N LYS A 153 5.24 6.44 -11.41
CA LYS A 153 5.58 6.89 -12.76
C LYS A 153 4.61 6.33 -13.77
N GLY A 154 4.03 7.20 -14.57
CA GLY A 154 3.04 6.79 -15.55
C GLY A 154 2.96 7.68 -16.78
N MET A 155 2.22 7.16 -17.74
CA MET A 155 1.78 7.89 -18.93
C MET A 155 0.26 8.08 -18.86
N TRP A 156 -0.22 9.07 -19.59
CA TRP A 156 -1.65 9.30 -19.72
C TRP A 156 -2.07 9.57 -21.15
N LEU A 157 -3.33 9.23 -21.44
CA LEU A 157 -4.03 9.63 -22.64
C LEU A 157 -5.26 10.43 -22.25
N LEU A 158 -5.37 11.66 -22.74
CA LEU A 158 -6.55 12.51 -22.60
C LEU A 158 -7.35 12.45 -23.90
N GLN A 159 -8.55 11.89 -23.83
CA GLN A 159 -9.54 11.91 -24.90
C GLN A 159 -10.45 13.13 -24.73
N SER A 160 -10.42 14.04 -25.69
CA SER A 160 -11.37 15.15 -25.79
C SER A 160 -12.63 14.71 -26.54
N HIS A 161 -13.80 15.22 -26.15
CA HIS A 161 -14.99 15.10 -26.98
C HIS A 161 -14.82 15.88 -28.30
N VAL A 162 -15.20 15.24 -29.41
CA VAL A 162 -15.30 15.85 -30.73
C VAL A 162 -16.67 15.54 -31.33
N ASN A 163 -17.23 16.48 -32.08
CA ASN A 163 -18.59 16.37 -32.61
C ASN A 163 -18.73 15.41 -33.80
N SER A 164 -17.61 14.93 -34.36
CA SER A 164 -17.59 14.14 -35.58
C SER A 164 -16.40 13.19 -35.58
N ILE A 165 -16.60 11.98 -36.12
CA ILE A 165 -15.53 11.00 -36.33
C ILE A 165 -14.39 11.53 -37.22
N LYS A 166 -14.69 12.50 -38.10
CA LYS A 166 -13.68 13.15 -38.95
C LYS A 166 -12.67 13.98 -38.14
N ASP A 167 -13.02 14.34 -36.92
CA ASP A 167 -12.20 15.13 -36.00
C ASP A 167 -11.49 14.26 -34.95
N ASP A 168 -11.67 12.93 -34.98
CA ASP A 168 -11.06 12.00 -34.00
C ASP A 168 -9.53 12.08 -34.00
N TRP A 169 -8.91 12.32 -35.16
CA TRP A 169 -7.45 12.39 -35.32
C TRP A 169 -6.76 13.41 -34.40
N LYS A 170 -7.47 14.44 -33.93
CA LYS A 170 -6.96 15.49 -33.04
C LYS A 170 -7.47 15.38 -31.60
N ALA A 171 -8.29 14.37 -31.30
CA ALA A 171 -9.02 14.28 -30.04
C ALA A 171 -8.16 13.75 -28.88
N THR A 172 -7.09 13.00 -29.18
CA THR A 172 -6.25 12.33 -28.18
C THR A 172 -4.93 13.07 -27.95
N LYS A 173 -4.67 13.43 -26.69
CA LYS A 173 -3.36 13.92 -26.24
C LYS A 173 -2.67 12.86 -25.40
N VAL A 174 -1.34 12.89 -25.37
CA VAL A 174 -0.50 11.99 -24.58
C VAL A 174 0.48 12.79 -23.74
N GLY A 175 0.82 12.26 -22.57
CA GLY A 175 1.88 12.81 -21.73
C GLY A 175 2.34 11.83 -20.67
N THR A 176 3.18 12.32 -19.77
CA THR A 176 3.74 11.57 -18.65
C THR A 176 3.65 12.42 -17.40
N ASP A 177 3.34 11.79 -16.28
CA ASP A 177 3.33 12.43 -14.97
C ASP A 177 4.15 11.58 -13.99
N THR A 178 4.81 12.26 -13.05
CA THR A 178 5.45 11.61 -11.90
C THR A 178 4.78 12.09 -10.63
N PHE A 179 4.22 11.16 -9.85
CA PHE A 179 3.57 11.45 -8.59
C PHE A 179 4.45 11.03 -7.41
N THR A 180 4.46 11.86 -6.37
CA THR A 180 5.08 11.58 -5.08
C THR A 180 4.05 11.75 -3.97
N ARG A 181 4.34 11.18 -2.79
CA ARG A 181 3.48 11.34 -1.62
C ARG A 181 3.28 12.82 -1.32
N ARG A 182 2.03 13.24 -1.11
CA ARG A 182 1.74 14.60 -0.67
C ARG A 182 2.11 14.74 0.81
N PRO A 183 2.97 15.70 1.19
CA PRO A 183 3.29 15.92 2.59
C PRO A 183 2.04 16.27 3.42
N GLU A 184 1.97 15.75 4.63
CA GLU A 184 1.01 16.24 5.62
C GLU A 184 1.46 17.64 6.04
N VAL A 185 0.59 18.64 5.83
CA VAL A 185 0.80 19.95 6.44
C VAL A 185 0.33 19.81 7.88
N MET A 186 1.29 19.76 8.80
CA MET A 186 0.99 19.97 10.22
C MET A 186 0.63 21.45 10.39
N GLU A 187 -0.66 21.74 10.49
CA GLU A 187 -1.18 23.07 10.85
C GLU A 187 -1.21 23.25 12.38
#